data_AF-B3PLF4-F1
#
_entry.id   AF-B3PLF4-F1
#
_cell.length_a   1.000
_cell.length_b   1.000
_cell.length_c   1.000
_cell.angle_alpha   90.00
_cell.angle_beta   90.00
_cell.angle_gamma   90.00
#
_symmetry.space_group_name_H-M   'P 1'
#
loop_
_entity.id
_entity.type
_entity.pdbx_description
1 polymer ?
#
loop_
_entity_poly.entity_id
_entity_poly.type
_entity_poly.pdbx_seq_one_letter_code
_entity_poly.pdbx_strand_id
1 'polypeptide(L)'
;MEHLVPEQMFSTETDKAQGISAVKALAIASQQGQKIWTINKTNLNLALSRVNLGADAENDIRNAVNAGKIATAHENRINFNGWVGEGYILMDPKTGAGAYMISGGGNGGFLSKAMFWLGAFIGFLESKPIRGLLFDGLLAGIGAIVGAVLNIVELMSKCHMGFAIAVTIILLIVTIIFEALLIMSGVGFFLGLLLGVLLGRLESMFVDHLLATTPLCNQE
;
A
#
# COMPACT_ATOMS: atom_id res chain seq x y z
N MET A 1 22.88 -6.81 -11.02
CA MET A 1 23.96 -7.00 -10.02
C MET A 1 23.47 -6.75 -8.60
N GLU A 2 22.44 -5.93 -8.38
CA GLU A 2 21.96 -5.63 -7.01
C GLU A 2 21.29 -6.78 -6.26
N HIS A 3 20.81 -7.81 -6.96
CA HIS A 3 20.22 -8.99 -6.31
C HIS A 3 21.26 -9.93 -5.69
N LEU A 4 22.51 -9.89 -6.14
CA LEU A 4 23.52 -10.92 -5.81
C LEU A 4 23.92 -10.87 -4.33
N VAL A 5 24.08 -9.67 -3.76
CA VAL A 5 24.52 -9.51 -2.38
C VAL A 5 23.47 -10.04 -1.38
N PRO A 6 22.19 -9.64 -1.46
CA PRO A 6 21.15 -10.24 -0.61
C PRO A 6 21.02 -11.75 -0.81
N GLU A 7 21.10 -12.25 -2.04
CA GLU A 7 21.04 -13.70 -2.28
C GLU A 7 22.17 -14.44 -1.58
N GLN A 8 23.40 -13.92 -1.62
CA GLN A 8 24.53 -14.53 -0.92
C GLN A 8 24.42 -14.43 0.61
N MET A 9 23.92 -13.31 1.14
CA MET A 9 23.80 -13.10 2.59
C MET A 9 22.64 -13.87 3.24
N PHE A 10 21.54 -14.05 2.52
CA PHE A 10 20.32 -14.66 3.05
C PHE A 10 20.08 -16.09 2.55
N SER A 11 20.96 -16.64 1.71
CA SER A 11 20.94 -18.07 1.39
C SER A 11 21.60 -18.90 2.49
N THR A 12 21.03 -20.06 2.75
CA THR A 12 21.58 -21.14 3.57
C THR A 12 21.91 -22.36 2.70
N GLU A 13 22.47 -23.42 3.28
CA GLU A 13 22.75 -24.66 2.54
C GLU A 13 21.47 -25.34 2.02
N THR A 14 20.37 -25.21 2.78
CA THR A 14 19.10 -25.88 2.49
C THR A 14 18.06 -24.99 1.81
N ASP A 15 18.20 -23.67 1.91
CA ASP A 15 17.26 -22.71 1.34
C ASP A 15 17.99 -21.53 0.68
N LYS A 16 17.72 -21.27 -0.59
CA LYS A 16 18.39 -20.22 -1.37
C LYS A 16 17.49 -19.01 -1.52
N ALA A 17 17.94 -17.87 -1.00
CA ALA A 17 17.29 -16.60 -1.23
C ALA A 17 17.27 -16.26 -2.72
N GLN A 18 16.18 -15.61 -3.16
CA GLN A 18 15.96 -15.24 -4.55
C GLN A 18 15.59 -13.75 -4.62
N GLY A 19 16.53 -12.94 -5.07
CA GLY A 19 16.34 -11.54 -5.37
C GLY A 19 16.01 -11.31 -6.84
N ILE A 20 15.43 -10.15 -7.13
CA ILE A 20 15.18 -9.64 -8.48
C ILE A 20 15.94 -8.32 -8.66
N SER A 21 16.48 -8.09 -9.85
CA SER A 21 17.07 -6.81 -10.24
C SER A 21 16.70 -6.52 -11.69
N ALA A 22 16.80 -5.27 -12.15
CA ALA A 22 16.52 -4.92 -13.55
C ALA A 22 17.29 -5.81 -14.54
N VAL A 23 18.59 -6.00 -14.29
CA VAL A 23 19.46 -6.85 -15.13
C VAL A 23 19.05 -8.33 -15.07
N LYS A 24 18.71 -8.85 -13.89
CA LYS A 24 18.23 -10.24 -13.75
C LYS A 24 16.90 -10.43 -14.46
N ALA A 25 15.98 -9.48 -14.36
CA ALA A 25 14.70 -9.53 -15.05
C ALA A 25 14.87 -9.51 -16.58
N LEU A 26 15.77 -8.68 -17.12
CA LEU A 26 16.13 -8.70 -18.54
C LEU A 26 16.76 -10.04 -18.95
N ALA A 27 17.63 -10.61 -18.11
CA ALA A 27 18.25 -11.90 -18.39
C ALA A 27 17.22 -13.04 -18.41
N ILE A 28 16.30 -13.07 -17.43
CA ILE A 28 15.20 -14.04 -17.38
C ILE A 28 14.30 -13.88 -18.61
N ALA A 29 13.91 -12.65 -18.96
CA ALA A 29 13.07 -12.40 -20.14
C ALA A 29 13.77 -12.88 -21.44
N SER A 30 15.08 -12.62 -21.57
CA SER A 30 15.87 -13.11 -22.70
C SER A 30 15.94 -14.64 -22.73
N GLN A 31 16.08 -15.31 -21.58
CA GLN A 31 16.06 -16.77 -21.48
C GLN A 31 14.69 -17.35 -21.83
N GLN A 32 13.61 -16.63 -21.54
CA GLN A 32 12.24 -16.97 -21.94
C GLN A 32 11.96 -16.69 -23.43
N GLY A 33 12.96 -16.26 -24.20
CA GLY A 33 12.83 -15.98 -25.63
C GLY A 33 12.12 -14.66 -25.95
N GLN A 34 11.92 -13.79 -24.96
CA GLN A 34 11.34 -12.47 -25.21
C GLN A 34 12.33 -11.57 -25.93
N LYS A 35 11.79 -10.68 -26.77
CA LYS A 35 12.59 -9.63 -27.38
C LYS A 35 13.02 -8.59 -26.34
N ILE A 36 14.32 -8.30 -26.30
CA ILE A 36 14.86 -7.14 -25.57
C ILE A 36 14.93 -5.96 -26.52
N TRP A 37 14.16 -4.92 -26.23
CA TRP A 37 14.09 -3.70 -27.03
C TRP A 37 15.13 -2.69 -26.56
N THR A 38 15.83 -2.09 -27.51
CA THR A 38 16.52 -0.80 -27.32
C THR A 38 15.64 0.29 -27.93
N ILE A 39 15.12 1.15 -27.07
CA ILE A 39 14.09 2.13 -27.39
C ILE A 39 14.69 3.53 -27.33
N ASN A 40 14.55 4.27 -28.41
CA ASN A 40 14.95 5.66 -28.53
C ASN A 40 13.84 6.44 -29.28
N LYS A 41 14.08 7.72 -29.55
CA LYS A 41 13.05 8.58 -30.18
C LYS A 41 12.55 8.08 -31.54
N THR A 42 13.35 7.33 -32.30
CA THR A 42 12.99 6.91 -33.66
C THR A 42 12.03 5.72 -33.67
N ASN A 43 12.04 4.89 -32.62
CA ASN A 43 11.24 3.67 -32.55
C ASN A 43 10.28 3.61 -31.35
N LEU A 44 10.17 4.69 -30.56
CA LEU A 44 9.39 4.73 -29.32
C LEU A 44 7.96 4.20 -29.50
N ASN A 45 7.22 4.72 -30.47
CA ASN A 45 5.83 4.33 -30.70
C ASN A 45 5.70 2.86 -31.13
N LEU A 46 6.62 2.37 -31.96
CA LEU A 46 6.65 0.97 -32.36
C LEU A 46 6.95 0.06 -31.17
N ALA A 47 7.98 0.39 -30.38
CA ALA A 47 8.34 -0.39 -29.21
C ALA A 47 7.19 -0.42 -28.18
N LEU A 48 6.62 0.74 -27.84
CA LEU A 48 5.50 0.83 -26.90
C LEU A 48 4.21 0.15 -27.40
N SER A 49 4.07 -0.09 -28.71
CA SER A 49 2.95 -0.88 -29.25
C SER A 49 3.15 -2.40 -29.15
N ARG A 50 4.37 -2.84 -28.85
CA ARG A 50 4.76 -4.27 -28.80
C ARG A 50 5.06 -4.75 -27.40
N VAL A 51 5.59 -3.87 -26.55
CA VAL A 51 5.75 -4.17 -25.14
C VAL A 51 4.40 -4.20 -24.44
N ASN A 52 4.27 -5.06 -23.45
CA ASN A 52 3.12 -5.25 -22.58
C ASN A 52 3.66 -5.27 -21.15
N LEU A 53 3.93 -4.08 -20.61
CA LEU A 53 4.50 -3.86 -19.29
C LEU A 53 3.46 -3.17 -18.39
N GLY A 54 3.81 -2.91 -17.13
CA GLY A 54 2.96 -2.06 -16.28
C GLY A 54 2.86 -0.64 -16.85
N ALA A 55 1.70 0.00 -16.68
CA ALA A 55 1.46 1.36 -17.18
C ALA A 55 2.51 2.37 -16.68
N ASP A 56 2.95 2.24 -15.42
CA ASP A 56 3.99 3.09 -14.84
C ASP A 56 5.33 2.91 -15.58
N ALA A 57 5.73 1.66 -15.86
CA ALA A 57 6.97 1.37 -16.60
C ALA A 57 6.91 1.90 -18.04
N GLU A 58 5.77 1.74 -18.73
CA GLU A 58 5.60 2.28 -20.09
C GLU A 58 5.64 3.81 -20.12
N ASN A 59 5.03 4.46 -19.11
CA ASN A 59 5.07 5.91 -18.96
C ASN A 59 6.49 6.41 -18.65
N ASP A 60 7.22 5.73 -17.77
CA ASP A 60 8.63 6.02 -17.48
C ASP A 60 9.49 5.95 -18.73
N ILE A 61 9.35 4.87 -19.51
CA ILE A 61 10.07 4.69 -20.78
C ILE A 61 9.73 5.82 -21.75
N ARG A 62 8.44 6.14 -21.92
CA ARG A 62 7.98 7.23 -22.80
C ARG A 62 8.60 8.56 -22.39
N ASN A 63 8.54 8.90 -21.11
CA ASN A 63 9.04 10.16 -20.58
C ASN A 63 10.57 10.26 -20.71
N ALA A 64 11.29 9.19 -20.36
CA ALA A 64 12.74 9.15 -20.46
C ALA A 64 13.23 9.28 -21.91
N VAL A 65 12.61 8.56 -22.84
CA VAL A 65 12.96 8.63 -24.26
C VAL A 65 12.65 10.01 -24.84
N ASN A 66 11.52 10.61 -24.46
CA ASN A 66 11.20 11.99 -24.85
C ASN A 66 12.23 13.00 -24.32
N ALA A 67 12.78 12.77 -23.13
CA ALA A 67 13.88 13.54 -22.55
C ALA A 67 15.26 13.26 -23.21
N GLY A 68 15.33 12.39 -24.23
CA GLY A 68 16.55 12.09 -24.98
C GLY A 68 17.38 10.93 -24.44
N LYS A 69 16.83 10.15 -23.50
CA LYS A 69 17.46 8.91 -23.00
C LYS A 69 17.16 7.74 -23.94
N ILE A 70 17.89 6.64 -23.74
CA ILE A 70 17.66 5.35 -24.38
C ILE A 70 17.14 4.39 -23.33
N ALA A 71 16.02 3.72 -23.60
CA ALA A 71 15.49 2.69 -22.72
C ALA A 71 15.86 1.29 -23.23
N THR A 72 16.15 0.37 -22.31
CA THR A 72 16.27 -1.06 -22.60
C THR A 72 15.23 -1.81 -21.79
N ALA A 73 14.30 -2.49 -22.44
CA ALA A 73 13.19 -3.16 -21.80
C ALA A 73 12.87 -4.50 -22.49
N HIS A 74 12.27 -5.44 -21.77
CA HIS A 74 11.75 -6.67 -22.35
C HIS A 74 10.29 -6.51 -22.80
N GLU A 75 9.79 -7.45 -23.59
CA GLU A 75 8.49 -7.33 -24.28
C GLU A 75 7.29 -7.60 -23.36
N ASN A 76 7.39 -8.53 -22.42
CA ASN A 76 6.28 -8.93 -21.55
C ASN A 76 6.76 -9.10 -20.11
N ARG A 77 5.88 -8.78 -19.16
CA ARG A 77 6.12 -9.04 -17.73
C ARG A 77 6.54 -10.50 -17.50
N ILE A 78 7.55 -10.70 -16.65
CA ILE A 78 8.06 -12.01 -16.29
C ILE A 78 7.41 -12.48 -14.98
N ASN A 79 7.26 -13.79 -14.84
CA ASN A 79 6.98 -14.42 -13.57
C ASN A 79 8.26 -15.07 -13.04
N PHE A 80 8.68 -14.69 -11.83
CA PHE A 80 9.86 -15.22 -11.17
C PHE A 80 9.54 -15.45 -9.69
N ASN A 81 9.48 -16.72 -9.27
CA ASN A 81 9.23 -17.13 -7.89
C ASN A 81 7.99 -16.45 -7.25
N GLY A 82 6.88 -16.38 -8.01
CA GLY A 82 5.63 -15.76 -7.55
C GLY A 82 5.58 -14.23 -7.69
N TRP A 83 6.70 -13.59 -8.03
CA TRP A 83 6.72 -12.18 -8.40
C TRP A 83 6.42 -12.00 -9.88
N VAL A 84 5.42 -11.16 -10.21
CA VAL A 84 5.08 -10.80 -11.59
C VAL A 84 5.43 -9.33 -11.82
N GLY A 85 6.37 -9.10 -12.73
CA GLY A 85 6.82 -7.74 -13.01
C GLY A 85 7.83 -7.65 -14.13
N GLU A 86 8.53 -6.53 -14.17
CA GLU A 86 9.39 -6.15 -15.26
C GLU A 86 10.65 -5.43 -14.78
N GLY A 87 11.69 -5.48 -15.60
CA GLY A 87 12.92 -4.73 -15.37
C GLY A 87 13.32 -4.01 -16.63
N TYR A 88 13.71 -2.74 -16.48
CA TYR A 88 14.11 -1.89 -17.59
C TYR A 88 15.22 -0.93 -17.17
N ILE A 89 15.97 -0.45 -18.15
CA ILE A 89 17.11 0.45 -17.94
C ILE A 89 16.84 1.73 -18.69
N LEU A 90 17.07 2.89 -18.06
CA LEU A 90 16.99 4.20 -18.70
C LEU A 90 18.37 4.83 -18.69
N MET A 91 19.02 4.91 -19.85
CA MET A 91 20.39 5.36 -20.01
C MET A 91 20.45 6.73 -20.68
N ASP A 92 21.17 7.68 -20.08
CA ASP A 92 21.55 8.93 -20.73
C ASP A 92 22.78 8.68 -21.63
N PRO A 93 22.63 8.75 -22.96
CA PRO A 93 23.74 8.47 -23.88
C PRO A 93 24.85 9.53 -23.83
N LYS A 94 24.61 10.72 -23.26
CA LYS A 94 25.61 11.78 -23.17
C LYS A 94 26.57 11.58 -22.00
N THR A 95 26.04 11.14 -20.87
CA THR A 95 26.78 11.02 -19.61
C THR A 95 27.13 9.57 -19.26
N GLY A 96 26.45 8.60 -19.87
CA GLY A 96 26.54 7.18 -19.50
C GLY A 96 25.77 6.83 -18.22
N ALA A 97 25.10 7.80 -17.58
CA ALA A 97 24.31 7.56 -16.38
C ALA A 97 23.10 6.67 -16.70
N GLY A 98 22.89 5.62 -15.91
CA GLY A 98 21.81 4.65 -16.11
C GLY A 98 20.97 4.45 -14.85
N ALA A 99 19.65 4.54 -14.98
CA ALA A 99 18.70 4.11 -13.95
C ALA A 99 18.26 2.68 -14.24
N TYR A 100 18.37 1.80 -13.25
CA TYR A 100 18.02 0.37 -13.35
C TYR A 100 16.74 0.13 -12.56
N MET A 101 15.63 -0.02 -13.27
CA MET A 101 14.29 0.02 -12.70
C MET A 101 13.68 -1.39 -12.64
N ILE A 102 12.86 -1.60 -11.61
CA ILE A 102 12.01 -2.77 -11.47
C ILE A 102 10.59 -2.26 -11.21
N SER A 103 9.58 -2.93 -11.78
CA SER A 103 8.17 -2.62 -11.55
C SER A 103 7.38 -3.92 -11.42
N GLY A 104 6.33 -3.93 -10.61
CA GLY A 104 5.57 -5.14 -10.27
C GLY A 104 5.33 -5.32 -8.76
N GLY A 105 5.12 -4.24 -8.02
CA GLY A 105 4.70 -4.30 -6.60
C GLY A 105 5.80 -4.67 -5.58
N GLY A 106 6.97 -5.13 -6.05
CA GLY A 106 8.15 -5.41 -5.21
C GLY A 106 9.05 -4.20 -4.94
N ASN A 107 8.65 -3.00 -5.39
CA ASN A 107 9.37 -1.76 -5.09
C ASN A 107 9.26 -1.45 -3.59
N GLY A 108 10.18 -2.01 -2.81
CA GLY A 108 10.37 -1.68 -1.41
C GLY A 108 10.75 -0.21 -1.28
N GLY A 109 9.78 0.64 -1.00
CA GLY A 109 10.04 2.06 -0.83
C GLY A 109 8.88 2.79 -0.19
N PHE A 110 9.09 3.21 1.06
CA PHE A 110 8.28 4.17 1.83
C PHE A 110 7.92 5.44 1.01
N LEU A 111 8.74 5.76 0.01
CA LEU A 111 8.59 6.91 -0.88
C LEU A 111 7.36 6.85 -1.81
N SER A 112 6.96 5.66 -2.29
CA SER A 112 5.74 5.48 -3.11
C SER A 112 4.48 5.81 -2.30
N LYS A 113 4.45 5.37 -1.04
CA LYS A 113 3.41 5.70 -0.08
C LYS A 113 3.43 7.20 0.24
N ALA A 114 4.60 7.79 0.45
CA ALA A 114 4.74 9.23 0.71
C ALA A 114 4.24 10.10 -0.46
N MET A 115 4.50 9.71 -1.71
CA MET A 115 3.98 10.41 -2.90
C MET A 115 2.47 10.23 -3.08
N PHE A 116 1.92 9.06 -2.74
CA PHE A 116 0.47 8.85 -2.68
C PHE A 116 -0.18 9.76 -1.63
N TRP A 117 0.40 9.83 -0.42
CA TRP A 117 -0.06 10.73 0.63
C TRP A 117 0.09 12.22 0.26
N LEU A 118 1.14 12.60 -0.48
CA LEU A 118 1.34 13.95 -0.98
C LEU A 118 0.32 14.31 -2.08
N GLY A 119 0.02 13.38 -2.98
CA GLY A 119 -1.02 13.54 -4.00
C GLY A 119 -2.43 13.67 -3.39
N ALA A 120 -2.71 12.87 -2.37
CA ALA A 120 -3.94 12.98 -1.58
C ALA A 120 -4.02 14.31 -0.81
N PHE A 121 -2.89 14.80 -0.28
CA PHE A 121 -2.78 16.10 0.37
C PHE A 121 -3.04 17.27 -0.58
N ILE A 122 -2.47 17.25 -1.79
CA ILE A 122 -2.72 18.28 -2.81
C ILE A 122 -4.18 18.24 -3.30
N GLY A 123 -4.72 17.03 -3.55
CA GLY A 123 -6.13 16.86 -3.92
C GLY A 123 -7.11 17.32 -2.83
N PHE A 124 -6.74 17.18 -1.55
CA PHE A 124 -7.49 17.69 -0.42
C PHE A 124 -7.50 19.23 -0.39
N LEU A 125 -6.36 19.88 -0.66
CA LEU A 125 -6.26 21.34 -0.73
C LEU A 125 -7.09 21.95 -1.87
N GLU A 126 -7.30 21.21 -2.97
CA GLU A 126 -8.08 21.67 -4.13
C GLU A 126 -9.59 21.37 -4.04
N SER A 127 -10.01 20.50 -3.12
CA SER A 127 -11.42 20.17 -2.94
C SER A 127 -12.14 21.25 -2.12
N LYS A 128 -13.17 21.88 -2.70
CA LYS A 128 -13.96 22.91 -1.99
C LYS A 128 -14.56 22.35 -0.69
N PRO A 129 -14.54 23.10 0.43
CA PRO A 129 -14.72 22.58 1.79
C PRO A 129 -16.11 22.00 2.13
N ILE A 130 -17.09 22.15 1.24
CA ILE A 130 -18.49 21.78 1.52
C ILE A 130 -18.81 20.34 1.09
N ARG A 131 -18.04 19.77 0.14
CA ARG A 131 -18.31 18.42 -0.40
C ARG A 131 -17.57 17.30 0.34
N GLY A 132 -16.38 17.57 0.86
CA GLY A 132 -15.63 16.60 1.69
C GLY A 132 -16.28 16.36 3.06
N LEU A 133 -16.83 17.41 3.68
CA LEU A 133 -17.42 17.32 5.03
C LEU A 133 -18.61 16.34 5.12
N LEU A 134 -19.43 16.27 4.06
CA LEU A 134 -20.62 15.41 4.03
C LEU A 134 -20.30 13.96 3.63
N PHE A 135 -19.32 13.77 2.74
CA PHE A 135 -18.98 12.44 2.22
C PHE A 135 -18.04 11.70 3.17
N ASP A 136 -17.04 12.39 3.74
CA ASP A 136 -16.07 11.80 4.67
C ASP A 136 -16.70 11.53 6.04
N GLY A 137 -17.63 12.38 6.49
CA GLY A 137 -18.40 12.15 7.73
C GLY A 137 -19.33 10.94 7.63
N LEU A 138 -19.93 10.70 6.46
CA LEU A 138 -20.83 9.56 6.23
C LEU A 138 -20.06 8.23 6.20
N LEU A 139 -18.90 8.19 5.54
CA LEU A 139 -18.06 6.99 5.46
C LEU A 139 -17.35 6.68 6.79
N ALA A 140 -16.90 7.70 7.53
CA ALA A 140 -16.35 7.52 8.88
C ALA A 140 -17.39 6.95 9.85
N GLY A 141 -18.63 7.47 9.80
CA GLY A 141 -19.74 6.95 10.62
C GLY A 141 -20.08 5.48 10.31
N ILE A 142 -20.04 5.07 9.04
CA ILE A 142 -20.25 3.66 8.65
C ILE A 142 -19.14 2.76 9.22
N GLY A 143 -17.89 3.20 9.17
CA GLY A 143 -16.75 2.45 9.73
C GLY A 143 -16.85 2.22 11.23
N ALA A 144 -17.23 3.26 11.99
CA ALA A 144 -17.42 3.18 13.44
C ALA A 144 -18.58 2.25 13.82
N ILE A 145 -19.70 2.32 13.08
CA ILE A 145 -20.85 1.43 13.30
C ILE A 145 -20.49 -0.02 13.03
N VAL A 146 -19.76 -0.31 11.94
CA VAL A 146 -19.33 -1.67 11.61
C VAL A 146 -18.37 -2.22 12.67
N GLY A 147 -17.41 -1.43 13.14
CA GLY A 147 -16.49 -1.82 14.21
C GLY A 147 -17.19 -2.12 15.53
N ALA A 148 -18.14 -1.25 15.93
CA ALA A 148 -18.96 -1.46 17.11
C ALA A 148 -19.78 -2.76 17.00
N VAL A 149 -20.41 -3.03 15.84
CA VAL A 149 -21.19 -4.26 15.61
C VAL A 149 -20.33 -5.52 15.73
N LEU A 150 -19.10 -5.52 15.19
CA LEU A 150 -18.21 -6.68 15.29
C LEU A 150 -17.78 -6.95 16.74
N ASN A 151 -17.45 -5.90 17.50
CA ASN A 151 -17.11 -6.02 18.92
C ASN A 151 -18.30 -6.51 19.77
N ILE A 152 -19.53 -6.11 19.41
CA ILE A 152 -20.76 -6.58 20.06
C ILE A 152 -20.97 -8.08 19.83
N VAL A 153 -20.77 -8.55 18.60
CA VAL A 153 -20.94 -9.97 18.26
C VAL A 153 -19.92 -10.82 19.04
N GLU A 154 -18.68 -10.35 19.17
CA GLU A 154 -17.66 -11.05 19.95
C GLU A 154 -17.95 -11.04 21.46
N LEU A 155 -18.42 -9.92 22.02
CA LEU A 155 -18.78 -9.82 23.45
C LEU A 155 -20.03 -10.64 23.82
N MET A 156 -21.03 -10.68 22.93
CA MET A 156 -22.23 -11.50 23.07
C MET A 156 -21.94 -13.00 22.99
N SER A 157 -20.88 -13.39 22.28
CA SER A 157 -20.47 -14.80 22.15
C SER A 157 -19.74 -15.33 23.39
N LYS A 158 -19.22 -14.44 24.26
CA LYS A 158 -18.34 -14.80 25.38
C LYS A 158 -18.88 -14.45 26.77
N CYS A 159 -19.98 -13.70 26.88
CA CYS A 159 -20.43 -13.21 28.19
C CYS A 159 -21.96 -13.20 28.38
N HIS A 160 -22.44 -13.37 29.62
CA HIS A 160 -23.87 -13.36 29.95
C HIS A 160 -24.57 -12.02 29.66
N MET A 161 -25.76 -12.10 29.04
CA MET A 161 -26.50 -11.00 28.39
C MET A 161 -26.58 -9.65 29.14
N GLY A 162 -26.69 -9.62 30.47
CA GLY A 162 -26.90 -8.37 31.20
C GLY A 162 -25.67 -7.46 31.28
N PHE A 163 -24.48 -8.04 31.47
CA PHE A 163 -23.23 -7.29 31.64
C PHE A 163 -22.66 -6.82 30.30
N ALA A 164 -22.73 -7.67 29.27
CA ALA A 164 -22.28 -7.35 27.92
C ALA A 164 -23.04 -6.15 27.32
N ILE A 165 -24.36 -6.06 27.55
CA ILE A 165 -25.20 -4.96 27.05
C ILE A 165 -24.84 -3.63 27.73
N ALA A 166 -24.62 -3.63 29.05
CA ALA A 166 -24.29 -2.41 29.79
C ALA A 166 -22.93 -1.83 29.37
N VAL A 167 -21.90 -2.68 29.22
CA VAL A 167 -20.56 -2.27 28.78
C VAL A 167 -20.60 -1.76 27.33
N THR A 168 -21.36 -2.43 26.46
CA THR A 168 -21.54 -2.02 25.06
C THR A 168 -22.16 -0.63 24.94
N ILE A 169 -23.24 -0.36 25.67
CA ILE A 169 -23.95 0.92 25.60
C ILE A 169 -23.04 2.08 26.06
N ILE A 170 -22.22 1.85 27.08
CA ILE A 170 -21.27 2.84 27.59
C ILE A 170 -20.20 3.15 26.54
N LEU A 171 -19.60 2.13 25.92
CA LEU A 171 -18.59 2.31 24.87
C LEU A 171 -19.15 3.07 23.66
N LEU A 172 -20.37 2.73 23.23
CA LEU A 172 -21.04 3.36 22.09
C LEU A 172 -21.38 4.84 22.35
N ILE A 173 -21.74 5.20 23.58
CA ILE A 173 -22.00 6.59 23.96
C ILE A 173 -20.68 7.39 23.98
N VAL A 174 -19.59 6.80 24.49
CA VAL A 174 -18.27 7.45 24.54
C VAL A 174 -17.73 7.73 23.15
N THR A 175 -17.85 6.78 22.21
CA THR A 175 -17.40 6.98 20.83
C THR A 175 -18.19 8.07 20.12
N ILE A 176 -19.53 8.08 20.22
CA ILE A 176 -20.39 9.11 19.61
C ILE A 176 -20.07 10.50 20.14
N ILE A 177 -19.89 10.65 21.47
CA ILE A 177 -19.58 11.94 22.08
C ILE A 177 -18.21 12.44 21.61
N PHE A 178 -17.22 11.55 21.54
CA PHE A 178 -15.87 11.90 21.13
C PHE A 178 -15.79 12.29 19.64
N GLU A 179 -16.48 11.56 18.76
CA GLU A 179 -16.58 11.91 17.33
C GLU A 179 -17.28 13.26 17.12
N ALA A 180 -18.38 13.51 17.84
CA ALA A 180 -19.08 14.80 17.79
C ALA A 180 -18.19 15.97 18.24
N LEU A 181 -17.37 15.76 19.29
CA LEU A 181 -16.39 16.74 19.77
C LEU A 181 -15.28 17.01 18.76
N LEU A 182 -14.78 15.99 18.09
CA LEU A 182 -13.76 16.14 17.04
C LEU A 182 -14.30 16.93 15.83
N ILE A 183 -15.55 16.65 15.41
CA ILE A 183 -16.20 17.37 14.31
C ILE A 183 -16.39 18.87 14.65
N MET A 184 -16.76 19.20 15.89
CA MET A 184 -16.93 20.60 16.33
C MET A 184 -15.60 21.36 16.53
N SER A 185 -14.51 20.65 16.82
CA SER A 185 -13.21 21.26 17.12
C SER A 185 -12.49 21.84 15.89
N GLY A 186 -12.94 21.52 14.66
CA GLY A 186 -12.27 21.92 13.43
C GLY A 186 -10.85 21.34 13.28
N VAL A 187 -10.45 20.45 14.18
CA VAL A 187 -9.18 19.73 14.12
C VAL A 187 -9.31 18.70 12.99
N GLY A 188 -8.52 18.90 11.94
CA GLY A 188 -8.71 18.21 10.66
C GLY A 188 -8.81 16.67 10.76
N PHE A 189 -9.52 16.09 9.79
CA PHE A 189 -9.80 14.65 9.58
C PHE A 189 -8.64 13.72 10.00
N PHE A 190 -7.39 14.08 9.70
CA PHE A 190 -6.23 13.23 9.99
C PHE A 190 -5.78 13.22 11.46
N LEU A 191 -5.98 14.29 12.24
CA LEU A 191 -5.73 14.27 13.69
C LEU A 191 -6.83 13.47 14.42
N GLY A 192 -8.08 13.63 13.97
CA GLY A 192 -9.20 12.82 14.45
C GLY A 192 -9.07 11.33 14.13
N LEU A 193 -8.57 10.97 12.94
CA LEU A 193 -8.34 9.58 12.54
C LEU A 193 -7.16 8.97 13.28
N LEU A 194 -6.08 9.71 13.49
CA LEU A 194 -4.91 9.24 14.24
C LEU A 194 -5.24 9.07 15.73
N LEU A 195 -5.99 10.01 16.33
CA LEU A 195 -6.53 9.89 17.69
C LEU A 195 -7.59 8.79 17.80
N GLY A 196 -8.46 8.63 16.80
CA GLY A 196 -9.48 7.60 16.75
C GLY A 196 -8.89 6.19 16.62
N VAL A 197 -7.84 6.00 15.83
CA VAL A 197 -7.10 4.73 15.75
C VAL A 197 -6.38 4.45 17.08
N LEU A 198 -5.80 5.46 17.72
CA LEU A 198 -5.19 5.32 19.04
C LEU A 198 -6.23 4.96 20.12
N LEU A 199 -7.42 5.57 20.08
CA LEU A 199 -8.50 5.29 21.01
C LEU A 199 -9.14 3.93 20.78
N GLY A 200 -9.37 3.53 19.52
CA GLY A 200 -9.85 2.18 19.21
C GLY A 200 -8.85 1.10 19.65
N ARG A 201 -7.54 1.38 19.59
CA ARG A 201 -6.51 0.49 20.17
C ARG A 201 -6.59 0.45 21.70
N LEU A 202 -6.78 1.59 22.36
CA LEU A 202 -6.99 1.65 23.81
C LEU A 202 -8.25 0.89 24.25
N GLU A 203 -9.35 1.03 23.51
CA GLU A 203 -10.61 0.31 23.74
C GLU A 203 -10.43 -1.19 23.57
N SER A 204 -9.74 -1.65 22.52
CA SER A 204 -9.46 -3.08 22.33
C SER A 204 -8.65 -3.69 23.48
N MET A 205 -7.61 -3.00 23.95
CA MET A 205 -6.83 -3.46 25.11
C MET A 205 -7.65 -3.49 26.39
N PHE A 206 -8.55 -2.53 26.57
CA PHE A 206 -9.43 -2.49 27.73
C PHE A 206 -10.46 -3.63 27.70
N VAL A 207 -11.03 -3.94 26.53
CA VAL A 207 -11.93 -5.10 26.35
C VAL A 207 -11.18 -6.41 26.60
N ASP A 208 -9.98 -6.58 26.07
CA ASP A 208 -9.15 -7.77 26.31
C ASP A 208 -8.83 -7.94 27.81
N HIS A 209 -8.53 -6.83 28.49
CA HIS A 209 -8.28 -6.84 29.93
C HIS A 209 -9.54 -7.19 30.74
N LEU A 210 -10.70 -6.66 30.35
CA LEU A 210 -11.98 -7.00 30.97
C LEU A 210 -12.34 -8.48 30.77
N LEU A 211 -12.14 -9.02 29.57
CA LEU A 211 -12.35 -10.45 29.30
C LEU A 211 -11.41 -11.34 30.13
N ALA A 212 -10.17 -10.91 30.33
CA ALA A 212 -9.19 -11.65 31.13
C ALA A 212 -9.47 -11.61 32.64
N THR A 213 -10.11 -10.55 33.15
CA THR A 213 -10.25 -10.30 34.59
C THR A 213 -11.67 -10.51 35.14
N THR A 214 -12.69 -10.60 34.27
CA THR A 214 -14.08 -10.74 34.72
C THR A 214 -14.51 -12.21 34.73
N PRO A 215 -14.84 -12.80 35.88
CA PRO A 215 -15.19 -14.24 35.99
C PRO A 215 -16.51 -14.61 35.30
N LEU A 216 -17.29 -13.62 34.85
CA LEU A 216 -18.55 -13.81 34.12
C LEU A 216 -18.38 -14.14 32.63
N CYS A 217 -17.17 -13.99 32.06
CA CYS A 217 -16.89 -14.27 30.65
C CYS A 217 -15.89 -15.43 30.42
N ASN A 218 -15.50 -16.14 31.49
CA ASN A 218 -14.56 -17.28 31.46
C ASN A 218 -15.23 -18.57 31.95
N GLN A 219 -16.38 -18.94 31.40
CA GLN A 219 -16.92 -20.29 31.55
C GLN A 219 -17.14 -20.89 30.16
N GLU A 220 -16.40 -21.97 29.89
CA GLU A 220 -16.58 -22.86 28.73
C GLU A 220 -18.02 -23.38 28.63
#